data_AF-A0A822ZJQ8-F1
#
_entry.id   AF-A0A822ZJQ8-F1
#
_cell.length_a   1.000
_cell.length_b   1.000
_cell.length_c   1.000
_cell.angle_alpha   90.00
_cell.angle_beta   90.00
_cell.angle_gamma   90.00
#
_symmetry.space_group_name_H-M   'P 1'
#
loop_
_entity.id
_entity.type
_entity.pdbx_description
1 polymer ?
#
loop_
_entity_poly.entity_id
_entity_poly.type
_entity_poly.pdbx_seq_one_letter_code
_entity_poly.pdbx_strand_id
1 'polypeptide(L)'
;MNITISKIAFALTVETEMDFLNRLWKEVMDLEGYGIQVWNTVFGYLGEHEKEAKIFLARDKPFRAQMVLSIISKMTGFGEMQ
;
A
#
# COMPACT_ATOMS: atom_id res chain seq x y z
N MET A 1 -9.11 34.69 8.14
CA MET A 1 -9.38 33.36 7.53
C MET A 1 -10.18 32.55 8.53
N ASN A 2 -11.41 32.14 8.19
CA ASN A 2 -12.35 31.53 9.14
C ASN A 2 -11.92 30.10 9.47
N ILE A 3 -11.66 29.82 10.75
CA ILE A 3 -11.16 28.53 11.28
C ILE A 3 -12.05 27.36 10.84
N THR A 4 -13.35 27.62 10.63
CA THR A 4 -14.33 26.64 10.16
C THR A 4 -14.08 26.22 8.71
N ILE A 5 -13.68 27.13 7.82
CA ILE A 5 -13.36 26.81 6.41
C ILE A 5 -12.09 25.96 6.35
N SER A 6 -11.10 26.25 7.20
CA SER A 6 -9.86 25.43 7.26
C SER A 6 -10.12 24.01 7.79
N LYS A 7 -11.02 23.84 8.76
CA LYS A 7 -11.43 22.51 9.26
C LYS A 7 -12.22 21.71 8.24
N ILE A 8 -13.12 22.38 7.50
CA ILE A 8 -13.90 21.75 6.43
C ILE A 8 -13.00 21.39 5.25
N ALA A 9 -12.05 22.25 4.87
CA ALA A 9 -11.07 21.96 3.82
C ALA A 9 -10.20 20.74 4.17
N PHE A 10 -9.74 20.62 5.43
CA PHE A 10 -8.99 19.45 5.91
C PHE A 10 -9.83 18.17 5.94
N ALA A 11 -11.14 18.27 6.19
CA ALA A 11 -12.05 17.13 6.16
C ALA A 11 -12.51 16.75 4.72
N LEU A 12 -12.35 17.65 3.75
CA LEU A 12 -12.78 17.49 2.35
C LEU A 12 -11.63 17.27 1.38
N THR A 13 -10.37 17.15 1.84
CA THR A 13 -9.28 16.74 0.95
C THR A 13 -9.53 15.30 0.53
N VAL A 14 -10.13 15.14 -0.65
CA VAL A 14 -10.09 13.91 -1.42
C VAL A 14 -8.61 13.61 -1.61
N GLU A 15 -8.14 12.55 -0.97
CA GLU A 15 -6.81 12.03 -1.23
C GLU A 15 -6.69 11.78 -2.73
N THR A 16 -5.68 12.37 -3.37
CA THR A 16 -5.43 12.09 -4.78
C THR A 16 -4.93 10.67 -4.93
N GLU A 17 -5.16 10.06 -6.09
CA GLU A 17 -4.60 8.74 -6.40
C GLU A 17 -3.07 8.74 -6.24
N MET A 18 -2.41 9.85 -6.61
CA MET A 18 -0.96 9.99 -6.47
C MET A 18 -0.52 10.04 -4.99
N ASP A 19 -1.27 10.75 -4.12
CA ASP A 19 -0.98 10.79 -2.69
C ASP A 19 -1.15 9.40 -2.04
N PHE A 20 -2.20 8.68 -2.45
CA PHE A 20 -2.43 7.30 -2.04
C PHE A 20 -1.28 6.38 -2.44
N LEU A 21 -0.86 6.43 -3.71
CA LEU A 21 0.23 5.62 -4.24
C LEU A 21 1.58 5.99 -3.59
N ASN A 22 1.84 7.27 -3.34
CA ASN A 22 3.05 7.71 -2.65
C ASN A 22 3.10 7.19 -1.20
N ARG A 23 1.98 7.24 -0.48
CA ARG A 23 1.89 6.67 0.88
C ARG A 23 2.09 5.15 0.83
N LEU A 24 1.43 4.47 -0.10
CA LEU A 24 1.57 3.03 -0.29
C LEU A 24 3.03 2.63 -0.54
N TRP A 25 3.69 3.31 -1.47
CA TRP A 25 5.09 3.07 -1.79
C TRP A 25 6.01 3.24 -0.58
N LYS A 26 5.81 4.31 0.20
CA LYS A 26 6.57 4.56 1.43
C LYS A 26 6.43 3.41 2.44
N GLU A 27 5.20 2.97 2.70
CA GLU A 27 4.95 1.90 3.68
C GLU A 27 5.44 0.52 3.20
N VAL A 28 5.47 0.28 1.88
CA VAL A 28 6.06 -0.93 1.30
C VAL A 28 7.59 -0.93 1.46
N MET A 29 8.25 0.19 1.19
CA MET A 29 9.70 0.33 1.35
C MET A 29 10.17 0.35 2.81
N ASP A 30 9.30 0.74 3.75
CA ASP A 30 9.62 0.71 5.18
C ASP A 30 9.78 -0.73 5.72
N LEU A 31 9.33 -1.75 4.97
CA LEU A 31 9.50 -3.15 5.35
C LEU A 31 10.94 -3.63 5.10
N GLU A 32 11.66 -3.81 6.19
CA GLU A 32 13.01 -4.36 6.23
C GLU A 32 13.05 -5.83 5.78
N GLY A 33 14.19 -6.27 5.24
CA GLY A 33 14.43 -7.66 4.86
C GLY A 33 13.99 -8.04 3.44
N TYR A 34 13.45 -7.10 2.67
CA TYR A 34 13.10 -7.29 1.27
C TYR A 34 13.96 -6.44 0.34
N GLY A 35 14.20 -6.95 -0.87
CA GLY A 35 14.89 -6.22 -1.93
C GLY A 35 13.94 -5.43 -2.83
N ILE A 36 14.50 -4.53 -3.65
CA ILE A 36 13.74 -3.66 -4.57
C ILE A 36 12.78 -4.41 -5.49
N GLN A 37 13.14 -5.62 -5.93
CA GLN A 37 12.28 -6.46 -6.77
C GLN A 37 10.98 -6.83 -6.04
N VAL A 38 11.08 -7.24 -4.77
CA VAL A 38 9.92 -7.59 -3.94
C VAL A 38 9.07 -6.36 -3.69
N TRP A 39 9.68 -5.22 -3.35
CA TRP A 39 8.94 -3.97 -3.14
C TRP A 39 8.15 -3.56 -4.38
N ASN A 40 8.76 -3.60 -5.56
CA ASN A 40 8.09 -3.27 -6.82
C ASN A 40 6.92 -4.23 -7.12
N THR A 41 7.11 -5.54 -6.91
CA THR A 41 6.05 -6.53 -7.11
C THR A 41 4.87 -6.31 -6.16
N VAL A 42 5.15 -6.08 -4.88
CA VAL A 42 4.11 -5.80 -3.87
C VAL A 42 3.39 -4.50 -4.19
N PHE A 43 4.13 -3.45 -4.53
CA PHE A 43 3.55 -2.15 -4.87
C PHE A 43 2.65 -2.25 -6.10
N GLY A 44 3.09 -2.92 -7.16
CA GLY A 44 2.28 -3.14 -8.36
C GLY A 44 0.99 -3.89 -8.05
N TYR A 45 1.09 -5.00 -7.31
CA TYR A 45 -0.08 -5.76 -6.88
C TYR A 45 -1.05 -4.91 -6.05
N LEU A 46 -0.56 -4.22 -5.02
CA LEU A 46 -1.41 -3.39 -4.17
C LEU A 46 -2.01 -2.20 -4.93
N GLY A 47 -1.29 -1.63 -5.91
CA GLY A 47 -1.80 -0.58 -6.79
C GLY A 47 -3.00 -1.03 -7.63
N GLU A 48 -2.99 -2.28 -8.11
CA GLU A 48 -4.11 -2.89 -8.85
C GLU A 48 -5.25 -3.37 -7.92
N HIS A 49 -4.96 -3.57 -6.63
CA HIS A 49 -5.90 -4.09 -5.64
C HIS A 49 -6.17 -3.09 -4.51
N GLU A 50 -6.91 -2.02 -4.83
CA GLU A 50 -7.17 -0.88 -3.93
C GLU A 50 -7.66 -1.27 -2.52
N LYS A 51 -8.57 -2.27 -2.43
CA LYS A 51 -9.07 -2.77 -1.14
C LYS A 51 -7.94 -3.36 -0.27
N GLU A 52 -7.06 -4.13 -0.90
CA GLU A 52 -5.92 -4.76 -0.22
C GLU A 52 -4.89 -3.69 0.19
N ALA A 53 -4.63 -2.71 -0.66
CA ALA A 53 -3.77 -1.57 -0.34
C ALA A 53 -4.30 -0.74 0.85
N LYS A 54 -5.62 -0.50 0.91
CA LYS A 54 -6.24 0.17 2.06
C LYS A 54 -6.08 -0.63 3.35
N ILE A 55 -6.24 -1.95 3.29
CA ILE A 55 -6.00 -2.84 4.44
C ILE A 55 -4.53 -2.79 4.85
N PHE A 56 -3.60 -2.87 3.89
CA PHE A 56 -2.17 -2.79 4.13
C PHE A 56 -1.80 -1.50 4.88
N LEU A 57 -2.29 -0.36 4.40
CA LEU A 57 -2.03 0.95 4.99
C LEU A 57 -2.64 1.10 6.40
N ALA A 58 -3.81 0.52 6.65
CA ALA A 58 -4.51 0.61 7.93
C ALA A 58 -3.93 -0.30 9.04
N ARG A 59 -3.08 -1.26 8.69
CA ARG A 59 -2.53 -2.26 9.62
C ARG A 59 -1.10 -1.94 10.04
N ASP A 60 -0.63 -2.63 11.07
CA ASP A 60 0.72 -2.44 11.63
C ASP A 60 1.79 -3.15 10.81
N LYS A 61 3.07 -2.85 11.12
CA LYS A 61 4.23 -3.36 10.39
C LYS A 61 4.31 -4.90 10.37
N PRO A 62 4.04 -5.63 11.48
CA PRO A 62 4.00 -7.10 11.47
C PRO A 62 2.95 -7.68 10.52
N PHE A 63 1.72 -7.13 10.51
CA PHE A 63 0.68 -7.58 9.59
C PHE A 63 1.08 -7.31 8.14
N ARG A 64 1.63 -6.13 7.85
CA ARG A 64 2.11 -5.77 6.51
C ARG A 64 3.19 -6.73 6.01
N ALA A 65 4.13 -7.12 6.87
CA ALA A 65 5.15 -8.12 6.53
C ALA A 65 4.53 -9.49 6.18
N GLN A 66 3.54 -9.95 6.96
CA GLN A 66 2.80 -11.19 6.63
C GLN A 66 2.04 -11.08 5.30
N MET A 67 1.44 -9.92 5.04
CA MET A 67 0.72 -9.67 3.79
C MET A 67 1.66 -9.69 2.59
N VAL A 68 2.87 -9.10 2.72
CA VAL A 68 3.92 -9.20 1.69
C VAL A 68 4.27 -10.66 1.39
N LEU A 69 4.49 -11.49 2.42
CA LEU A 69 4.76 -12.92 2.20
C LEU A 69 3.61 -13.62 1.47
N SER A 70 2.36 -13.31 1.80
CA SER A 70 1.19 -13.86 1.10
C SER A 70 1.14 -13.42 -0.37
N ILE A 71 1.42 -12.14 -0.66
CA ILE A 71 1.46 -11.60 -2.02
C ILE A 71 2.55 -12.28 -2.84
N ILE A 72 3.77 -12.39 -2.29
CA ILE A 72 4.89 -13.07 -2.96
C ILE A 72 4.52 -14.54 -3.23
N SER A 73 3.96 -15.24 -2.24
CA SER A 73 3.57 -16.65 -2.39
C SER A 73 2.53 -16.86 -3.48
N LYS A 74 1.54 -15.97 -3.62
CA LYS A 74 0.58 -15.98 -4.73
C LYS A 74 1.31 -15.82 -6.07
N MET A 75 2.22 -14.85 -6.18
CA MET A 75 2.94 -14.57 -7.43
C MET A 75 3.89 -15.71 -7.84
N THR A 76 4.52 -16.39 -6.88
CA THR A 76 5.39 -17.54 -7.17
C THR A 76 4.60 -18.82 -7.46
N GLY A 77 3.42 -18.98 -6.89
CA GLY A 77 2.56 -20.16 -7.08
C GLY A 77 1.78 -20.19 -8.39
N PHE A 78 1.59 -19.05 -9.07
CA PHE A 78 0.94 -19.00 -10.39
C PHE A 78 1.88 -19.36 -11.56
N GLY A 79 3.18 -19.53 -11.32
CA GLY A 79 4.16 -19.93 -12.34
C GLY A 79 4.18 -21.43 -12.69
N GLU A 80 3.46 -22.27 -11.93
CA GLU A 80 3.47 -23.74 -12.09
C GLU A 80 2.13 -24.34 -12.57
N MET A 81 1.18 -23.53 -13.03
CA MET A 81 0.03 -24.05 -13.79
C MET A 81 0.29 -23.91 -15.29
N GLN A 82 1.11 -24.83 -15.83
CA GLN A 82 1.08 -25.23 -17.24
C GLN A 82 0.08 -26.37 -17.44
#